data_AF-A0A2J7ZFE1-F1
#
_entry.id   AF-A0A2J7ZFE1-F1
#
_cell.length_a   1.000
_cell.length_b   1.000
_cell.length_c   1.000
_cell.angle_alpha   90.00
_cell.angle_beta   90.00
_cell.angle_gamma   90.00
#
_symmetry.space_group_name_H-M   'P 1'
#
loop_
_entity.id
_entity.type
_entity.pdbx_description
1 polymer ?
#
loop_
_entity_poly.entity_id
_entity_poly.type
_entity_poly.pdbx_seq_one_letter_code
_entity_poly.pdbx_strand_id
1 'polypeptide(L)'
;VAGDAADPELRKVATSCQKTLTRIELEGKEKLAKKLDKEAALQSLTDLLAASADGKKALVPEAAASLDYAAALCANLTNNKNFDIEAWRDVVLGAYLGPFVAAATLAPIAQVLADKCFAEVQVKSSEYFDDEEGDELCNCEFSLAYGAKILLNNAALRLKRGRRYGLCGPNGVGKSTLMRAISNGQVDGFPPKEILRTVYVEHDIDSSVSDVSCVEFVFSDADLQAAVPTTKEDVAGMLSSVG
;
A
#
# COMPACT_ATOMS: atom_id res chain seq x y z
N VAL A 1 42.44 30.73 26.95
CA VAL A 1 42.12 30.43 25.54
C VAL A 1 41.58 29.01 25.49
N ALA A 2 40.30 28.84 25.87
CA ALA A 2 39.61 27.57 25.71
C ALA A 2 39.14 27.53 24.25
N GLY A 3 40.00 26.95 23.40
CA GLY A 3 39.70 26.76 21.98
C GLY A 3 38.47 25.88 21.84
N ASP A 4 37.47 26.45 21.20
CA ASP A 4 36.14 25.94 20.88
C ASP A 4 36.23 24.75 19.91
N ALA A 5 36.84 23.65 20.35
CA ALA A 5 36.84 22.39 19.63
C ALA A 5 35.46 21.75 19.81
N ALA A 6 34.50 22.22 19.01
CA ALA A 6 33.20 21.59 18.88
C ALA A 6 33.41 20.08 18.65
N ASP A 7 32.93 19.27 19.58
CA ASP A 7 33.07 17.82 19.53
C ASP A 7 32.56 17.33 18.16
N PRO A 8 33.42 16.73 17.32
CA PRO A 8 33.03 16.26 15.99
C PRO A 8 31.90 15.23 16.04
N GLU A 9 31.76 14.47 17.14
CA GLU A 9 30.62 13.56 17.34
C GLU A 9 29.32 14.32 17.59
N LEU A 10 29.34 15.38 18.42
CA LEU A 10 28.16 16.25 18.62
C LEU A 10 27.73 16.92 17.30
N ARG A 11 28.69 17.37 16.48
CA ARG A 11 28.38 17.95 15.16
C ARG A 11 27.77 16.91 14.21
N LYS A 12 28.27 15.67 14.19
CA LYS A 12 27.68 14.58 13.39
C LYS A 12 26.24 14.28 13.81
N VAL A 13 25.99 14.14 15.11
CA VAL A 13 24.65 13.88 15.65
C VAL A 13 23.70 15.04 15.32
N ALA A 14 24.11 16.28 15.56
CA ALA A 14 23.30 17.46 15.23
C ALA A 14 22.97 17.56 13.74
N THR A 15 23.95 17.26 12.86
CA THR A 15 23.74 17.23 11.40
C THR A 15 22.77 16.12 11.00
N SER A 16 22.87 14.94 11.61
CA SER A 16 21.94 13.82 11.38
C SER A 16 20.52 14.19 11.81
N CYS A 17 20.35 14.74 13.01
CA CYS A 17 19.06 15.23 13.49
C CYS A 17 18.46 16.29 12.57
N GLN A 18 19.26 17.25 12.10
CA GLN A 18 18.78 18.28 11.18
C GLN A 18 18.31 17.68 9.85
N LYS A 19 19.06 16.71 9.28
CA LYS A 19 18.64 16.01 8.06
C LYS A 19 17.32 15.25 8.26
N THR A 20 17.19 14.54 9.38
CA THR A 20 15.97 13.82 9.73
C THR A 20 14.78 14.77 9.91
N LEU A 21 14.96 15.91 10.58
CA LEU A 21 13.90 16.91 10.76
C LEU A 21 13.48 17.53 9.43
N THR A 22 14.43 17.94 8.59
CA THR A 22 14.13 18.48 7.25
C THR A 22 13.42 17.44 6.38
N ARG A 23 13.82 16.16 6.47
CA ARG A 23 13.15 15.06 5.79
C ARG A 23 11.71 14.89 6.29
N ILE A 24 11.50 14.81 7.60
CA ILE A 24 10.15 14.71 8.19
C ILE A 24 9.30 15.93 7.82
N GLU A 25 9.90 17.11 7.72
CA GLU A 25 9.20 18.32 7.28
C GLU A 25 8.79 18.24 5.80
N LEU A 26 9.68 17.78 4.92
CA LEU A 26 9.39 17.58 3.50
C LEU A 26 8.34 16.48 3.31
N GLU A 27 8.52 15.32 3.94
CA GLU A 27 7.52 14.25 3.97
C GLU A 27 6.21 14.73 4.57
N GLY A 28 6.25 15.54 5.61
CA GLY A 28 5.08 16.16 6.22
C GLY A 28 4.37 17.06 5.22
N LYS A 29 5.09 17.89 4.45
CA LYS A 29 4.52 18.75 3.40
C LYS A 29 3.99 17.97 2.20
N GLU A 30 4.65 16.88 1.79
CA GLU A 30 4.22 16.01 0.69
C GLU A 30 3.07 15.07 1.08
N LYS A 31 3.08 14.55 2.31
CA LYS A 31 2.08 13.63 2.87
C LYS A 31 0.96 14.34 3.63
N LEU A 32 1.06 15.65 3.88
CA LEU A 32 -0.09 16.48 4.26
C LEU A 32 -1.07 16.40 3.10
N ALA A 33 -1.93 15.38 3.15
CA ALA A 33 -3.03 15.20 2.22
C ALA A 33 -3.69 16.57 2.08
N LYS A 34 -3.72 17.08 0.85
CA LYS A 34 -4.31 18.38 0.56
C LYS A 34 -5.70 18.37 1.19
N LYS A 35 -5.88 19.12 2.28
CA LYS A 35 -7.20 19.17 2.92
C LYS A 35 -8.14 19.80 1.91
N LEU A 36 -9.25 19.13 1.67
CA LEU A 36 -10.31 19.73 0.87
C LEU A 36 -11.00 20.76 1.77
N ASP A 37 -10.93 22.02 1.35
CA ASP A 37 -11.67 23.11 1.95
C ASP A 37 -13.15 23.01 1.56
N LYS A 38 -14.00 23.59 2.41
CA LYS A 38 -15.44 23.57 2.19
C LYS A 38 -15.80 24.30 0.91
N GLU A 39 -15.12 25.40 0.59
CA GLU A 39 -15.37 26.23 -0.58
C GLU A 39 -15.11 25.44 -1.88
N ALA A 40 -14.02 24.69 -1.97
CA ALA A 40 -13.76 23.79 -3.09
C ALA A 40 -14.80 22.66 -3.24
N ALA A 41 -15.22 22.07 -2.12
CA ALA A 41 -16.29 21.06 -2.12
C ALA A 41 -17.63 21.65 -2.56
N LEU A 42 -17.96 22.85 -2.09
CA LEU A 42 -19.18 23.58 -2.44
C LEU A 42 -19.21 23.94 -3.92
N GLN A 43 -18.08 24.43 -4.47
CA GLN A 43 -17.96 24.74 -5.89
C GLN A 43 -18.20 23.48 -6.74
N SER A 44 -17.52 22.37 -6.40
CA SER A 44 -17.66 21.11 -7.13
C SER A 44 -19.09 20.54 -7.07
N LEU A 45 -19.73 20.59 -5.90
CA LEU A 45 -21.12 20.16 -5.74
C LEU A 45 -22.08 21.05 -6.53
N THR A 46 -21.87 22.37 -6.50
CA THR A 46 -22.68 23.34 -7.24
C THR A 46 -22.57 23.12 -8.75
N ASP A 47 -21.36 22.90 -9.26
CA ASP A 47 -21.13 22.63 -10.69
C ASP A 47 -21.86 21.35 -11.15
N LEU A 48 -21.81 20.29 -10.34
CA LEU A 48 -22.50 19.02 -10.63
C LEU A 48 -24.03 19.16 -10.57
N LEU A 49 -24.56 19.91 -9.59
CA LEU A 49 -26.00 20.19 -9.50
C LEU A 49 -26.47 21.05 -10.68
N ALA A 50 -25.67 22.02 -11.11
CA ALA A 50 -25.99 22.89 -12.24
C ALA A 50 -26.07 22.14 -13.59
N ALA A 51 -25.44 20.97 -13.71
CA ALA A 51 -25.46 20.15 -14.91
C ALA A 51 -26.80 19.45 -15.18
N SER A 52 -27.70 19.36 -14.18
CA SER A 52 -29.02 18.72 -14.29
C SER A 52 -30.15 19.70 -14.03
N ALA A 53 -31.25 19.59 -14.80
CA ALA A 53 -32.45 20.39 -14.58
C ALA A 53 -33.06 20.18 -13.19
N ASP A 54 -33.01 18.94 -12.68
CA ASP A 54 -33.49 18.61 -11.34
C ASP A 54 -32.51 19.09 -10.25
N GLY A 55 -31.19 18.98 -10.50
CA GLY A 55 -30.15 19.46 -9.59
C GLY A 55 -30.20 20.97 -9.33
N LYS A 56 -30.56 21.78 -10.35
CA LYS A 56 -30.75 23.23 -10.23
C LYS A 56 -31.79 23.63 -9.17
N LYS A 57 -32.71 22.75 -8.79
CA LYS A 57 -33.70 23.03 -7.72
C LYS A 57 -33.07 23.21 -6.34
N ALA A 58 -31.85 22.68 -6.13
CA ALA A 58 -31.07 22.94 -4.92
C ALA A 58 -30.25 24.25 -4.98
N LEU A 59 -30.25 24.96 -6.11
CA LEU A 59 -29.50 26.21 -6.31
C LEU A 59 -30.40 27.44 -6.08
N VAL A 60 -31.21 27.38 -5.03
CA VAL A 60 -32.17 28.42 -4.64
C VAL A 60 -31.85 28.92 -3.22
N PRO A 61 -32.24 30.16 -2.87
CA PRO A 61 -31.95 30.73 -1.54
C PRO A 61 -32.44 29.86 -0.38
N GLU A 62 -33.57 29.18 -0.53
CA GLU A 62 -34.18 28.31 0.48
C GLU A 62 -33.35 27.04 0.75
N ALA A 63 -32.58 26.59 -0.23
CA ALA A 63 -31.70 25.43 -0.13
C ALA A 63 -30.25 25.80 0.24
N ALA A 64 -29.91 27.10 0.25
CA ALA A 64 -28.53 27.56 0.38
C ALA A 64 -27.84 27.05 1.66
N ALA A 65 -28.54 27.05 2.80
CA ALA A 65 -28.01 26.54 4.06
C ALA A 65 -27.78 25.02 4.03
N SER A 66 -28.69 24.26 3.41
CA SER A 66 -28.55 22.81 3.25
C SER A 66 -27.41 22.44 2.32
N LEU A 67 -27.26 23.19 1.21
CA LEU A 67 -26.18 23.01 0.25
C LEU A 67 -24.82 23.30 0.87
N ASP A 68 -24.72 24.41 1.61
CA ASP A 68 -23.53 24.82 2.33
C ASP A 68 -23.10 23.78 3.39
N TYR A 69 -24.07 23.24 4.13
CA TYR A 69 -23.83 22.19 5.12
C TYR A 69 -23.44 20.86 4.47
N ALA A 70 -24.12 20.44 3.39
CA ALA A 70 -23.79 19.24 2.64
C ALA A 70 -22.36 19.31 2.08
N ALA A 71 -21.96 20.46 1.53
CA ALA A 71 -20.59 20.69 1.07
C ALA A 71 -19.55 20.57 2.20
N ALA A 72 -19.85 21.12 3.38
CA ALA A 72 -18.98 20.99 4.55
C ALA A 72 -18.85 19.51 5.00
N LEU A 73 -19.93 18.74 4.96
CA LEU A 73 -19.89 17.31 5.24
C LEU A 73 -19.09 16.52 4.19
N CYS A 74 -19.23 16.83 2.89
CA CYS A 74 -18.40 16.23 1.83
C CYS A 74 -16.91 16.52 2.04
N ALA A 75 -16.56 17.76 2.39
CA ALA A 75 -15.18 18.12 2.74
C ALA A 75 -14.67 17.30 3.94
N ASN A 76 -15.50 17.14 4.99
CA ASN A 76 -15.15 16.32 6.16
C ASN A 76 -15.00 14.83 5.82
N LEU A 77 -15.89 14.25 5.01
CA LEU A 77 -15.77 12.86 4.55
C LEU A 77 -14.47 12.66 3.76
N THR A 78 -14.15 13.59 2.85
CA THR A 78 -12.90 13.57 2.08
C THR A 78 -11.68 13.63 2.99
N ASN A 79 -11.66 14.57 3.94
CA ASN A 79 -10.55 14.76 4.87
C ASN A 79 -10.37 13.56 5.82
N ASN A 80 -11.46 12.86 6.15
CA ASN A 80 -11.45 11.62 6.92
C ASN A 80 -11.23 10.36 6.06
N LYS A 81 -10.97 10.52 4.75
CA LYS A 81 -10.79 9.43 3.78
C LYS A 81 -11.96 8.45 3.71
N ASN A 82 -13.16 8.92 4.00
CA ASN A 82 -14.38 8.14 3.84
C ASN A 82 -14.95 8.38 2.43
N PHE A 83 -14.81 7.40 1.55
CA PHE A 83 -15.35 7.40 0.19
C PHE A 83 -16.39 6.28 -0.01
N ASP A 84 -17.01 5.84 1.08
CA ASP A 84 -18.16 4.94 0.99
C ASP A 84 -19.33 5.67 0.33
N ILE A 85 -19.73 5.20 -0.84
CA ILE A 85 -20.71 5.89 -1.67
C ILE A 85 -22.07 6.05 -0.96
N GLU A 86 -22.43 5.12 -0.07
CA GLU A 86 -23.69 5.20 0.67
C GLU A 86 -23.69 6.38 1.66
N ALA A 87 -22.54 6.64 2.30
CA ALA A 87 -22.39 7.81 3.16
C ALA A 87 -22.52 9.12 2.37
N TRP A 88 -21.92 9.19 1.18
CA TRP A 88 -22.02 10.38 0.33
C TRP A 88 -23.44 10.58 -0.22
N ARG A 89 -24.04 9.51 -0.73
CA ARG A 89 -25.36 9.53 -1.38
C ARG A 89 -26.49 9.72 -0.39
N ASP A 90 -26.58 8.91 0.66
CA ASP A 90 -27.77 8.84 1.49
C ASP A 90 -27.65 9.71 2.74
N VAL A 91 -26.49 9.66 3.41
CA VAL A 91 -26.27 10.36 4.69
C VAL A 91 -25.97 11.85 4.48
N VAL A 92 -25.31 12.21 3.39
CA VAL A 92 -25.01 13.62 3.07
C VAL A 92 -25.99 14.17 2.03
N LEU A 93 -25.86 13.79 0.76
CA LEU A 93 -26.65 14.46 -0.28
C LEU A 93 -28.14 14.18 -0.14
N GLY A 94 -28.55 12.94 0.10
CA GLY A 94 -29.94 12.53 0.26
C GLY A 94 -30.61 13.18 1.46
N ALA A 95 -29.94 13.21 2.61
CA ALA A 95 -30.47 13.80 3.84
C ALA A 95 -30.69 15.32 3.75
N TYR A 96 -29.76 16.06 3.13
CA TYR A 96 -29.78 17.52 3.12
C TYR A 96 -30.37 18.13 1.83
N LEU A 97 -30.21 17.46 0.68
CA LEU A 97 -30.70 17.93 -0.62
C LEU A 97 -31.92 17.16 -1.15
N GLY A 98 -32.26 16.01 -0.55
CA GLY A 98 -33.41 15.19 -0.93
C GLY A 98 -34.77 15.94 -0.97
N PRO A 99 -35.04 16.94 -0.11
CA PRO A 99 -36.25 17.76 -0.23
C PRO A 99 -36.37 18.56 -1.53
N PHE A 100 -35.24 18.81 -2.23
CA PHE A 100 -35.17 19.65 -3.42
C PHE A 100 -34.89 18.83 -4.69
N VAL A 101 -34.10 17.78 -4.58
CA VAL A 101 -33.55 17.01 -5.71
C VAL A 101 -33.88 15.52 -5.52
N ALA A 102 -34.33 14.86 -6.57
CA ALA A 102 -34.69 13.46 -6.50
C ALA A 102 -33.46 12.57 -6.27
N ALA A 103 -33.63 11.48 -5.51
CA ALA A 103 -32.55 10.52 -5.23
C ALA A 103 -31.89 9.96 -6.50
N ALA A 104 -32.65 9.78 -7.58
CA ALA A 104 -32.14 9.34 -8.88
C ALA A 104 -31.14 10.33 -9.50
N THR A 105 -31.27 11.63 -9.21
CA THR A 105 -30.32 12.67 -9.62
C THR A 105 -29.13 12.77 -8.67
N LEU A 106 -29.36 12.60 -7.36
CA LEU A 106 -28.30 12.69 -6.35
C LEU A 106 -27.33 11.50 -6.38
N ALA A 107 -27.79 10.30 -6.73
CA ALA A 107 -26.94 9.10 -6.79
C ALA A 107 -25.71 9.25 -7.72
N PRO A 108 -25.86 9.64 -9.01
CA PRO A 108 -24.70 9.86 -9.87
C PRO A 108 -23.87 11.07 -9.45
N ILE A 109 -24.47 12.13 -8.89
CA ILE A 109 -23.74 13.29 -8.38
C ILE A 109 -22.84 12.89 -7.21
N ALA A 110 -23.34 12.08 -6.27
CA ALA A 110 -22.58 11.56 -5.14
C ALA A 110 -21.32 10.82 -5.61
N GLN A 111 -21.48 9.95 -6.62
CA GLN A 111 -20.37 9.15 -7.16
C GLN A 111 -19.32 10.04 -7.81
N VAL A 112 -19.75 10.90 -8.73
CA VAL A 112 -18.82 11.80 -9.45
C VAL A 112 -18.12 12.75 -8.51
N LEU A 113 -18.82 13.28 -7.49
CA LEU A 113 -18.21 14.16 -6.50
C LEU A 113 -17.20 13.40 -5.63
N ALA A 114 -17.55 12.22 -5.12
CA ALA A 114 -16.65 11.40 -4.32
C ALA A 114 -15.37 11.04 -5.10
N ASP A 115 -15.49 10.63 -6.37
CA ASP A 115 -14.36 10.31 -7.24
C ASP A 115 -13.47 11.53 -7.51
N LYS A 116 -14.07 12.70 -7.75
CA LYS A 116 -13.35 13.96 -7.94
C LYS A 116 -12.58 14.36 -6.68
N CYS A 117 -13.24 14.34 -5.53
CA CYS A 117 -12.64 14.66 -4.23
C CYS A 117 -11.53 13.66 -3.86
N PHE A 118 -11.72 12.37 -4.16
CA PHE A 118 -10.69 11.35 -3.99
C PHE A 118 -9.43 11.67 -4.80
N ALA A 119 -9.59 11.98 -6.09
CA ALA A 119 -8.48 12.31 -6.98
C ALA A 119 -7.71 13.58 -6.53
N GLU A 120 -8.39 14.57 -5.96
CA GLU A 120 -7.77 15.82 -5.49
C GLU A 120 -6.94 15.66 -4.20
N VAL A 121 -7.30 14.69 -3.34
CA VAL A 121 -6.67 14.47 -2.02
C VAL A 121 -5.67 13.30 -2.04
N GLN A 122 -5.59 12.57 -3.16
CA GLN A 122 -4.54 11.57 -3.40
C GLN A 122 -3.15 12.21 -3.25
N VAL A 123 -2.44 11.78 -2.21
CA VAL A 123 -1.01 12.05 -2.08
C VAL A 123 -0.33 11.29 -3.20
N LYS A 124 0.29 12.00 -4.16
CA LYS A 124 1.20 11.39 -5.12
C LYS A 124 2.24 10.63 -4.31
N SER A 125 2.43 9.34 -4.62
CA SER A 125 3.38 8.47 -3.93
C SER A 125 4.71 9.20 -3.71
N SER A 126 5.03 9.52 -2.46
CA SER A 126 6.35 10.03 -2.11
C SER A 126 7.36 8.92 -2.39
N GLU A 127 8.55 9.29 -2.84
CA GLU A 127 9.68 8.37 -2.93
C GLU A 127 9.85 7.61 -1.61
N TYR A 128 10.16 6.32 -1.69
CA TYR A 128 10.37 5.48 -0.51
C TYR A 128 11.70 5.86 0.14
N PHE A 129 11.63 6.60 1.24
CA PHE A 129 12.82 6.98 2.01
C PHE A 129 13.31 5.83 2.91
N ASP A 130 14.62 5.64 2.90
CA ASP A 130 15.30 4.53 3.51
C ASP A 130 15.77 4.82 4.95
N ASP A 131 14.85 4.85 5.90
CA ASP A 131 15.19 5.18 7.30
C ASP A 131 15.19 3.97 8.24
N GLU A 132 14.97 2.79 7.68
CA GLU A 132 14.78 1.58 8.46
C GLU A 132 16.13 0.93 8.78
N GLU A 133 16.54 0.86 10.04
CA GLU A 133 17.71 0.06 10.43
C GLU A 133 17.53 -1.41 10.00
N GLY A 134 18.60 -1.98 9.45
CA GLY A 134 18.67 -3.38 9.03
C GLY A 134 19.39 -3.58 7.71
N ASP A 135 20.14 -4.68 7.62
CA ASP A 135 20.84 -5.06 6.40
C ASP A 135 19.85 -5.24 5.23
N GLU A 136 20.16 -4.61 4.11
CA GLU A 136 19.40 -4.75 2.89
C GLU A 136 19.63 -6.12 2.26
N LEU A 137 18.54 -6.87 2.04
CA LEU A 137 18.58 -8.16 1.38
C LEU A 137 18.44 -8.02 -0.14
N CYS A 138 17.57 -7.13 -0.62
CA CYS A 138 17.44 -6.85 -2.05
C CYS A 138 16.97 -5.40 -2.30
N ASN A 139 17.44 -4.82 -3.40
CA ASN A 139 16.94 -3.57 -4.00
C ASN A 139 16.87 -3.78 -5.51
N CYS A 140 15.68 -4.03 -6.05
CA CYS A 140 15.56 -4.37 -7.46
C CYS A 140 14.36 -3.66 -8.09
N GLU A 141 14.57 -3.15 -9.30
CA GLU A 141 13.51 -2.66 -10.18
C GLU A 141 13.33 -3.68 -11.30
N PHE A 142 12.12 -4.20 -11.45
CA PHE A 142 11.85 -5.30 -12.37
C PHE A 142 10.46 -5.19 -12.99
N SER A 143 10.30 -5.86 -14.12
CA SER A 143 9.01 -6.08 -14.75
C SER A 143 8.76 -7.58 -14.81
N LEU A 144 7.53 -8.00 -14.47
CA LEU A 144 7.17 -9.42 -14.43
C LEU A 144 6.00 -9.67 -15.37
N ALA A 145 6.20 -10.57 -16.32
CA ALA A 145 5.18 -11.07 -17.23
C ALA A 145 4.99 -12.58 -17.05
N TYR A 146 3.76 -13.04 -17.17
CA TYR A 146 3.40 -14.45 -17.15
C TYR A 146 2.69 -14.80 -18.46
N GLY A 147 3.36 -15.56 -19.32
CA GLY A 147 2.92 -15.77 -20.70
C GLY A 147 2.84 -14.45 -21.46
N ALA A 148 1.67 -14.14 -22.02
CA ALA A 148 1.42 -12.88 -22.73
C ALA A 148 0.92 -11.73 -21.82
N LYS A 149 0.74 -11.96 -20.52
CA LYS A 149 0.17 -10.98 -19.59
C LYS A 149 1.27 -10.34 -18.73
N ILE A 150 1.39 -9.02 -18.83
CA ILE A 150 2.22 -8.23 -17.91
C ILE A 150 1.50 -8.13 -16.57
N LEU A 151 2.14 -8.59 -15.49
CA LEU A 151 1.62 -8.54 -14.13
C LEU A 151 2.14 -7.30 -13.38
N LEU A 152 3.43 -7.02 -13.52
CA LEU A 152 4.10 -5.87 -12.94
C LEU A 152 4.92 -5.18 -14.02
N ASN A 153 4.86 -3.86 -14.06
CA ASN A 153 5.65 -3.04 -14.97
C ASN A 153 6.44 -2.02 -14.14
N ASN A 154 7.77 -2.06 -14.25
CA ASN A 154 8.69 -1.17 -13.54
C ASN A 154 8.41 -1.08 -12.02
N ALA A 155 8.25 -2.24 -11.38
CA ALA A 155 8.00 -2.32 -9.94
C ALA A 155 9.33 -2.34 -9.18
N ALA A 156 9.41 -1.60 -8.08
CA ALA A 156 10.54 -1.66 -7.15
C ALA A 156 10.22 -2.61 -5.99
N LEU A 157 11.11 -3.57 -5.72
CA LEU A 157 11.05 -4.48 -4.57
C LEU A 157 12.30 -4.29 -3.72
N ARG A 158 12.06 -3.97 -2.45
CA ARG A 158 13.09 -3.80 -1.44
C ARG A 158 12.78 -4.60 -0.20
N LEU A 159 13.72 -5.44 0.22
CA LEU A 159 13.57 -6.29 1.40
C LEU A 159 14.76 -6.09 2.33
N LYS A 160 14.51 -6.10 3.64
CA LYS A 160 15.53 -6.00 4.68
C LYS A 160 15.47 -7.19 5.63
N ARG A 161 16.62 -7.47 6.24
CA ARG A 161 16.79 -8.57 7.17
C ARG A 161 15.98 -8.33 8.45
N GLY A 162 15.40 -9.41 8.99
CA GLY A 162 14.64 -9.38 10.24
C GLY A 162 13.21 -8.85 10.11
N ARG A 163 12.74 -8.57 8.89
CA ARG A 163 11.38 -8.05 8.64
C ARG A 163 10.43 -9.13 8.15
N ARG A 164 9.14 -8.91 8.44
CA ARG A 164 8.03 -9.72 7.95
C ARG A 164 7.21 -8.88 6.98
N TYR A 165 7.03 -9.39 5.76
CA TYR A 165 6.31 -8.70 4.69
C TYR A 165 5.03 -9.47 4.34
N GLY A 166 3.97 -8.74 4.02
CA GLY A 166 2.71 -9.28 3.54
C GLY A 166 2.41 -8.78 2.14
N LEU A 167 2.17 -9.69 1.19
CA LEU A 167 1.78 -9.33 -0.17
C LEU A 167 0.25 -9.31 -0.28
N CYS A 168 -0.32 -8.12 -0.35
CA CYS A 168 -1.76 -7.92 -0.46
C CYS A 168 -2.17 -7.50 -1.87
N GLY A 169 -3.38 -7.87 -2.28
CA GLY A 169 -3.93 -7.49 -3.58
C GLY A 169 -5.12 -8.37 -3.96
N PRO A 170 -5.90 -7.99 -4.98
CA PRO A 170 -7.04 -8.77 -5.44
C PRO A 170 -6.64 -10.17 -5.93
N ASN A 171 -7.59 -11.10 -5.98
CA ASN A 171 -7.36 -12.43 -6.51
C ASN A 171 -7.07 -12.36 -8.01
N GLY A 172 -6.09 -13.13 -8.48
CA GLY A 172 -5.68 -13.14 -9.90
C GLY A 172 -4.73 -12.02 -10.34
N VAL A 173 -4.28 -11.15 -9.43
CA VAL A 173 -3.30 -10.08 -9.76
C VAL A 173 -1.87 -10.60 -9.96
N GLY A 174 -1.58 -11.85 -9.56
CA GLY A 174 -0.25 -12.46 -9.71
C GLY A 174 0.56 -12.60 -8.42
N LYS A 175 -0.06 -12.55 -7.23
CA LYS A 175 0.63 -12.70 -5.93
C LYS A 175 1.47 -13.98 -5.85
N SER A 176 0.85 -15.13 -6.13
CA SER A 176 1.55 -16.42 -6.12
C SER A 176 2.60 -16.50 -7.23
N THR A 177 2.34 -15.87 -8.37
CA THR A 177 3.30 -15.79 -9.48
C THR A 177 4.54 -14.99 -9.08
N LEU A 178 4.39 -13.87 -8.36
CA LEU A 178 5.51 -13.09 -7.86
C LEU A 178 6.33 -13.91 -6.84
N MET A 179 5.67 -14.60 -5.90
CA MET A 179 6.38 -15.43 -4.93
C MET A 179 7.17 -16.57 -5.60
N ARG A 180 6.59 -17.23 -6.61
CA ARG A 180 7.28 -18.25 -7.43
C ARG A 180 8.44 -17.67 -8.24
N ALA A 181 8.27 -16.46 -8.80
CA ALA A 181 9.35 -15.79 -9.54
C ALA A 181 10.55 -15.49 -8.62
N ILE A 182 10.31 -15.06 -7.38
CA ILE A 182 11.37 -14.82 -6.39
C ILE A 182 12.08 -16.12 -6.03
N SER A 183 11.34 -17.21 -5.76
CA SER A 183 11.96 -18.50 -5.39
C SER A 183 12.76 -19.14 -6.52
N ASN A 184 12.33 -18.92 -7.77
CA ASN A 184 12.96 -19.45 -8.96
C ASN A 184 14.07 -18.53 -9.51
N GLY A 185 14.33 -17.37 -8.89
CA GLY A 185 15.34 -16.42 -9.35
C GLY A 185 15.01 -15.77 -10.70
N GLN A 186 13.72 -15.61 -11.01
CA GLN A 186 13.22 -14.99 -12.24
C GLN A 186 12.98 -13.48 -12.11
N VAL A 187 13.38 -12.89 -10.98
CA VAL A 187 13.27 -11.45 -10.72
C VAL A 187 14.63 -10.81 -11.00
N ASP A 188 14.67 -9.91 -11.97
CA ASP A 188 15.88 -9.19 -12.35
C ASP A 188 16.43 -8.39 -11.17
N GLY A 189 17.74 -8.50 -10.91
CA GLY A 189 18.41 -7.82 -9.81
C GLY A 189 18.17 -8.44 -8.42
N PHE A 190 17.37 -9.50 -8.30
CA PHE A 190 17.26 -10.23 -7.04
C PHE A 190 18.53 -11.05 -6.77
N PRO A 191 19.06 -11.08 -5.53
CA PRO A 191 20.30 -11.81 -5.27
C PRO A 191 20.17 -13.31 -5.58
N PRO A 192 21.23 -13.95 -6.11
CA PRO A 192 21.24 -15.38 -6.37
C PRO A 192 21.14 -16.18 -5.06
N LYS A 193 20.69 -17.45 -5.17
CA LYS A 193 20.49 -18.37 -4.03
C LYS A 193 21.73 -18.60 -3.17
N GLU A 194 22.93 -18.38 -3.73
CA GLU A 194 24.22 -18.46 -3.03
C GLU A 194 24.41 -17.36 -1.98
N ILE A 195 23.84 -16.18 -2.25
CA ILE A 195 23.91 -15.01 -1.36
C ILE A 195 22.66 -14.95 -0.48
N LEU A 196 21.48 -15.16 -1.06
CA LEU A 196 20.20 -15.10 -0.38
C LEU A 196 19.38 -16.34 -0.69
N ARG A 197 19.31 -17.26 0.28
CA ARG A 197 18.48 -18.46 0.14
C ARG A 197 17.01 -18.12 0.33
N THR A 198 16.21 -18.44 -0.66
CA THR A 198 14.74 -18.32 -0.64
C THR A 198 14.12 -19.71 -0.69
N VAL A 199 13.10 -19.94 0.13
CA VAL A 199 12.34 -21.20 0.19
C VAL A 199 10.87 -20.87 -0.04
N TYR A 200 10.27 -21.50 -1.04
CA TYR A 200 8.85 -21.36 -1.33
C TYR A 200 8.10 -22.53 -0.71
N VAL A 201 7.25 -22.25 0.26
CA VAL A 201 6.42 -23.27 0.91
C VAL A 201 5.18 -23.49 0.05
N GLU A 202 5.13 -24.63 -0.64
CA GLU A 202 3.98 -25.03 -1.44
C GLU A 202 2.90 -25.69 -0.59
N HIS A 203 1.65 -25.62 -1.06
CA HIS A 203 0.50 -26.26 -0.42
C HIS A 203 0.22 -27.67 -0.95
N ASP A 204 0.88 -28.08 -2.04
CA ASP A 204 0.64 -29.37 -2.68
C ASP A 204 1.77 -30.33 -2.32
N ILE A 205 1.43 -31.40 -1.59
CA ILE A 205 2.30 -32.55 -1.39
C ILE A 205 1.99 -33.52 -2.53
N ASP A 206 3.02 -33.94 -3.27
CA ASP A 206 2.85 -34.92 -4.34
C ASP A 206 2.31 -36.24 -3.73
N SER A 207 1.24 -36.78 -4.31
CA SER A 207 0.68 -38.07 -3.89
C SER A 207 1.68 -39.23 -3.96
N SER A 208 2.78 -39.07 -4.71
CA SER A 208 3.85 -40.07 -4.83
C SER A 208 4.69 -40.27 -3.56
N VAL A 209 4.63 -39.36 -2.57
CA VAL A 209 5.37 -39.42 -1.30
C VAL A 209 4.51 -39.83 -0.10
N SER A 210 3.29 -40.35 -0.33
CA SER A 210 2.38 -40.77 0.74
C SER A 210 2.96 -41.82 1.69
N ASP A 211 3.87 -42.66 1.17
CA ASP A 211 4.40 -43.82 1.89
C ASP A 211 5.77 -43.54 2.54
N VAL A 212 6.28 -42.32 2.42
CA VAL A 212 7.61 -41.93 2.91
C VAL A 212 7.49 -41.29 4.29
N SER A 213 8.39 -41.63 5.21
CA SER A 213 8.43 -40.98 6.53
C SER A 213 8.82 -39.50 6.42
N CYS A 214 8.37 -38.65 7.34
CA CYS A 214 8.71 -37.22 7.33
C CYS A 214 10.22 -36.97 7.32
N VAL A 215 10.98 -37.81 8.03
CA VAL A 215 12.46 -37.73 8.07
C VAL A 215 13.05 -38.02 6.70
N GLU A 216 12.56 -39.07 6.02
CA GLU A 216 13.08 -39.47 4.73
C GLU A 216 12.66 -38.52 3.60
N PHE A 217 11.45 -37.96 3.68
CA PHE A 217 10.99 -36.90 2.79
C PHE A 217 11.91 -35.68 2.85
N VAL A 218 12.15 -35.13 4.04
CA VAL A 218 13.03 -33.96 4.21
C VAL A 218 14.48 -34.29 3.85
N PHE A 219 14.97 -35.47 4.22
CA PHE A 219 16.33 -35.90 3.88
C PHE A 219 16.55 -36.04 2.36
N SER A 220 15.52 -36.41 1.60
CA SER A 220 15.59 -36.58 0.15
C SER A 220 15.64 -35.26 -0.65
N ASP A 221 15.44 -34.12 0.01
CA ASP A 221 15.48 -32.81 -0.63
C ASP A 221 16.92 -32.47 -1.10
N ALA A 222 17.08 -32.35 -2.42
CA ALA A 222 18.37 -32.09 -3.04
C ALA A 222 18.91 -30.68 -2.72
N ASP A 223 18.03 -29.69 -2.59
CA ASP A 223 18.42 -28.31 -2.25
C ASP A 223 18.89 -28.25 -0.80
N LEU A 224 18.26 -29.01 0.12
CA LEU A 224 18.71 -29.16 1.50
C LEU A 224 20.09 -29.82 1.59
N GLN A 225 20.29 -30.94 0.88
CA GLN A 225 21.58 -31.66 0.90
C GLN A 225 22.72 -30.85 0.28
N ALA A 226 22.44 -30.10 -0.79
CA ALA A 226 23.42 -29.20 -1.40
C ALA A 226 23.76 -28.01 -0.48
N ALA A 227 22.77 -27.54 0.27
CA ALA A 227 22.88 -26.41 1.18
C ALA A 227 23.66 -26.72 2.47
N VAL A 228 23.33 -27.86 3.09
CA VAL A 228 23.90 -28.33 4.35
C VAL A 228 23.95 -29.85 4.26
N PRO A 229 25.14 -30.45 4.05
CA PRO A 229 25.28 -31.90 4.11
C PRO A 229 24.84 -32.39 5.49
N THR A 230 23.73 -33.11 5.55
CA THR A 230 23.09 -33.55 6.81
C THR A 230 22.89 -35.06 6.78
N THR A 231 22.93 -35.69 7.95
CA THR A 231 22.57 -37.10 8.10
C THR A 231 21.07 -37.26 8.40
N LYS A 232 20.52 -38.46 8.24
CA LYS A 232 19.13 -38.76 8.66
C LYS A 232 18.90 -38.50 10.15
N GLU A 233 19.93 -38.71 10.98
CA GLU A 233 19.88 -38.47 12.42
C GLU A 233 19.79 -36.96 12.73
N ASP A 234 20.53 -36.12 12.00
CA ASP A 234 20.45 -34.66 12.15
C ASP A 234 19.06 -34.13 11.80
N VAL A 235 18.47 -34.64 10.71
CA VAL A 235 17.11 -34.28 10.28
C VAL A 235 16.08 -34.69 11.34
N ALA A 236 16.18 -35.91 11.86
CA ALA A 236 15.30 -36.38 12.93
C ALA A 236 15.43 -35.53 14.21
N GLY A 237 16.65 -35.19 14.60
CA GLY A 237 16.92 -34.30 15.74
C GLY A 237 16.33 -32.90 15.55
N MET A 238 16.53 -32.29 14.39
CA MET A 238 15.96 -30.98 14.06
C MET A 238 14.43 -31.01 14.13
N LEU A 239 13.78 -31.96 13.45
CA LEU A 239 12.32 -32.10 13.46
C LEU A 239 11.75 -32.28 14.88
N SER A 240 12.48 -32.98 15.77
CA SER A 240 12.07 -33.16 17.16
C SER A 240 12.22 -31.92 18.04
N SER A 241 13.07 -30.96 17.66
CA SER A 241 13.28 -29.73 18.44
C SER A 241 12.34 -28.58 18.07
N VAL A 242 11.73 -28.66 16.89
CA VAL A 242 10.77 -27.68 16.36
C VAL A 242 9.31 -28.03 16.74
N GLY A 243 9.09 -29.21 17.35
CA GLY A 243 7.80 -29.72 17.82
C GLY A 243 7.58 -29.59 19.33
#